data_AF-A0A0J5X208-F1
#
_entry.id   AF-A0A0J5X208-F1
#
_cell.length_a   1.000
_cell.length_b   1.000
_cell.length_c   1.000
_cell.angle_alpha   90.00
_cell.angle_beta   90.00
_cell.angle_gamma   90.00
#
_symmetry.space_group_name_H-M   'P 1'
#
loop_
_entity.id
_entity.type
_entity.pdbx_description
1 polymer ?
#
loop_
_entity_poly.entity_id
_entity_poly.type
_entity_poly.pdbx_seq_one_letter_code
_entity_poly.pdbx_strand_id
1 'polypeptide(L)'
;MDKQALIEWAKNAQTDALLKGGMLLPKQRHDYIGAAMVVRAALFFPNAYQEAVQGEIANCFAAYSAYVGPRLHWLTQDGRKPVQLKDGQVDPKAFRARGDAGVTAYVSSGEKADDAGLWEFRVFGTLEYEEAMPEGGASALTFSVPAPFLVAEPRAFQQLFVDFAKRLNAYNGYAGFAVNLSLTEAEANTPTEYWLARRHIALDVGNPLLNATHLRAKLKTVSWLTCLDKTLLEQVGGISALRSELPPDWYALYDMNGGVVIQAGPEAESGGAADEAGKGPPVAPANYVILNNALKAVRATTVWRLQRGLMGAAAPYFDTTAESDDWLRRFDVDENSLLDYKARLLKMPKLTSATALPDHL
;
A
#
# COMPACT_ATOMS: atom_id res chain seq x y z
N MET A 1 20.22 21.63 4.42
CA MET A 1 19.75 21.22 5.76
C MET A 1 20.55 19.98 6.15
N ASP A 2 21.18 19.96 7.33
CA ASP A 2 21.91 18.76 7.75
C ASP A 2 20.95 17.61 8.10
N LYS A 3 21.48 16.38 8.18
CA LYS A 3 20.69 15.16 8.43
C LYS A 3 19.93 15.21 9.76
N GLN A 4 20.46 15.88 10.77
CA GLN A 4 19.84 16.00 12.10
C GLN A 4 18.66 16.96 12.07
N ALA A 5 18.82 18.12 11.44
CA ALA A 5 17.76 19.10 11.21
C ALA A 5 16.64 18.54 10.34
N LEU A 6 16.96 17.69 9.35
CA LEU A 6 15.98 16.97 8.53
C LEU A 6 15.19 15.93 9.35
N ILE A 7 15.86 15.19 10.24
CA ILE A 7 15.22 14.24 11.17
C ILE A 7 14.31 14.96 12.18
N GLU A 8 14.70 16.13 12.64
CA GLU A 8 13.92 16.90 13.62
C GLU A 8 12.70 17.57 12.97
N TRP A 9 12.85 18.12 11.77
CA TRP A 9 11.71 18.54 10.93
C TRP A 9 10.76 17.37 10.63
N ALA A 10 11.31 16.21 10.25
CA ALA A 10 10.57 14.99 9.97
C ALA A 10 9.70 14.53 11.16
N LYS A 11 10.22 14.63 12.39
CA LYS A 11 9.47 14.30 13.60
C LYS A 11 8.33 15.29 13.85
N ASN A 12 8.56 16.58 13.64
CA ASN A 12 7.54 17.61 13.85
C ASN A 12 6.45 17.56 12.77
N ALA A 13 6.79 17.22 11.53
CA ALA A 13 5.83 17.07 10.43
C ALA A 13 4.96 15.80 10.53
N GLN A 14 5.30 14.82 11.39
CA GLN A 14 4.51 13.60 11.55
C GLN A 14 3.11 13.85 12.14
N THR A 15 2.93 14.90 12.95
CA THR A 15 1.62 15.25 13.50
C THR A 15 0.66 15.77 12.43
N ASP A 16 1.17 16.41 11.39
CA ASP A 16 0.36 16.93 10.28
C ASP A 16 -0.21 15.79 9.40
N ALA A 17 0.39 14.60 9.51
CA ALA A 17 -0.10 13.39 8.86
C ALA A 17 -1.23 12.70 9.64
N LEU A 18 -1.53 13.12 10.87
CA LEU A 18 -2.58 12.52 11.72
C LEU A 18 -3.86 13.35 11.68
N LEU A 19 -4.98 12.69 11.46
CA LEU A 19 -6.31 13.30 11.35
C LEU A 19 -7.22 12.76 12.43
N LYS A 20 -7.96 13.66 13.08
CA LYS A 20 -8.92 13.31 14.13
C LYS A 20 -10.00 12.36 13.62
N GLY A 21 -10.38 11.43 14.49
CA GLY A 21 -11.46 10.48 14.29
C GLY A 21 -12.78 11.15 13.92
N GLY A 22 -13.50 10.57 12.95
CA GLY A 22 -14.84 11.00 12.57
C GLY A 22 -14.93 12.44 12.08
N MET A 23 -13.84 13.06 11.60
CA MET A 23 -13.78 14.51 11.29
C MET A 23 -14.92 15.01 10.40
N LEU A 24 -15.44 14.18 9.49
CA LEU A 24 -16.55 14.52 8.59
C LEU A 24 -17.92 14.01 9.06
N LEU A 25 -17.99 13.45 10.27
CA LEU A 25 -19.18 12.89 10.90
C LEU A 25 -19.41 13.54 12.28
N PRO A 26 -20.12 14.68 12.37
CA PRO A 26 -20.23 15.49 13.60
C PRO A 26 -20.84 14.79 14.83
N LYS A 27 -21.53 13.65 14.64
CA LYS A 27 -22.16 12.88 15.71
C LYS A 27 -21.27 11.77 16.27
N GLN A 28 -20.10 11.53 15.68
CA GLN A 28 -19.15 10.52 16.12
C GLN A 28 -18.20 11.09 17.16
N ARG A 29 -17.53 10.21 17.90
CA ARG A 29 -16.45 10.63 18.81
C ARG A 29 -15.24 11.15 18.02
N HIS A 30 -14.48 12.07 18.61
CA HIS A 30 -13.34 12.75 17.98
C HIS A 30 -12.09 12.73 18.87
N ASP A 31 -12.07 11.87 19.88
CA ASP A 31 -11.05 11.76 20.93
C ASP A 31 -9.97 10.71 20.60
N TYR A 32 -9.86 10.32 19.33
CA TYR A 32 -8.89 9.37 18.79
C TYR A 32 -8.37 9.85 17.42
N ILE A 33 -7.32 9.21 16.91
CA ILE A 33 -6.80 9.41 15.55
C ILE A 33 -7.49 8.46 14.59
N GLY A 34 -8.28 9.00 13.67
CA GLY A 34 -9.07 8.21 12.74
C GLY A 34 -8.34 7.82 11.47
N ALA A 35 -7.40 8.66 11.04
CA ALA A 35 -6.65 8.48 9.81
C ALA A 35 -5.20 8.97 9.96
N ALA A 36 -4.26 8.24 9.36
CA ALA A 36 -2.86 8.61 9.28
C ALA A 36 -2.38 8.52 7.83
N MET A 37 -1.84 9.61 7.28
CA MET A 37 -1.28 9.63 5.93
C MET A 37 0.12 8.99 5.93
N VAL A 38 0.32 8.01 5.07
CA VAL A 38 1.50 7.13 5.08
C VAL A 38 1.95 6.79 3.67
N VAL A 39 3.12 6.16 3.57
CA VAL A 39 3.46 5.32 2.43
C VAL A 39 3.22 3.87 2.84
N ARG A 40 2.34 3.16 2.13
CA ARG A 40 1.90 1.80 2.46
C ARG A 40 2.18 0.86 1.30
N ALA A 41 2.67 -0.33 1.62
CA ALA A 41 2.72 -1.47 0.73
C ALA A 41 1.56 -2.43 0.99
N ALA A 42 1.07 -3.06 -0.07
CA ALA A 42 0.15 -4.19 -0.03
C ALA A 42 0.67 -5.29 -0.96
N LEU A 43 0.82 -6.50 -0.40
CA LEU A 43 1.25 -7.70 -1.10
C LEU A 43 0.17 -8.78 -0.97
N PHE A 44 -0.16 -9.42 -2.09
CA PHE A 44 -1.12 -10.51 -2.17
C PHE A 44 -0.39 -11.80 -2.48
N PHE A 45 -0.54 -12.82 -1.63
CA PHE A 45 0.33 -13.99 -1.66
C PHE A 45 -0.42 -15.29 -1.32
N PRO A 46 0.13 -16.46 -1.69
CA PRO A 46 -0.51 -17.74 -1.46
C PRO A 46 -0.23 -18.33 -0.07
N ASN A 47 -0.97 -19.39 0.26
CA ASN A 47 -0.56 -20.43 1.21
C ASN A 47 -0.24 -19.96 2.65
N ALA A 48 -0.85 -18.88 3.15
CA ALA A 48 -0.57 -18.37 4.50
C ALA A 48 -0.92 -19.37 5.63
N TYR A 49 -1.71 -20.39 5.35
CA TYR A 49 -1.99 -21.49 6.27
C TYR A 49 -0.76 -22.40 6.52
N GLN A 50 0.22 -22.42 5.61
CA GLN A 50 1.40 -23.25 5.73
C GLN A 50 2.41 -22.68 6.74
N GLU A 51 2.97 -23.54 7.58
CA GLU A 51 3.95 -23.13 8.61
C GLU A 51 5.20 -22.46 8.00
N ALA A 52 5.66 -22.89 6.82
CA ALA A 52 6.79 -22.26 6.14
C ALA A 52 6.50 -20.79 5.78
N VAL A 53 5.31 -20.51 5.22
CA VAL A 53 4.89 -19.16 4.85
C VAL A 53 4.69 -18.28 6.08
N GLN A 54 4.13 -18.83 7.17
CA GLN A 54 4.04 -18.14 8.46
C GLN A 54 5.41 -17.76 9.04
N GLY A 55 6.42 -18.62 8.85
CA GLY A 55 7.81 -18.29 9.15
C GLY A 55 8.31 -17.09 8.35
N GLU A 56 8.00 -17.03 7.06
CA GLU A 56 8.38 -15.89 6.22
C GLU A 56 7.61 -14.61 6.56
N ILE A 57 6.34 -14.68 7.00
CA ILE A 57 5.62 -13.53 7.54
C ILE A 57 6.34 -12.98 8.77
N ALA A 58 6.76 -13.84 9.68
CA ALA A 58 7.53 -13.43 10.86
C ALA A 58 8.90 -12.82 10.48
N ASN A 59 9.58 -13.37 9.46
CA ASN A 59 10.83 -12.80 8.95
C ASN A 59 10.62 -11.42 8.31
N CYS A 60 9.51 -11.23 7.58
CA CYS A 60 9.13 -9.92 7.05
C CYS A 60 8.90 -8.93 8.20
N PHE A 61 8.16 -9.31 9.23
CA PHE A 61 7.97 -8.47 10.40
C PHE A 61 9.30 -8.14 11.10
N ALA A 62 10.20 -9.10 11.26
CA ALA A 62 11.50 -8.87 11.87
C ALA A 62 12.31 -7.81 11.10
N ALA A 63 12.38 -7.92 9.78
CA ALA A 63 13.05 -6.95 8.92
C ALA A 63 12.40 -5.55 8.99
N TYR A 64 11.07 -5.48 9.02
CA TYR A 64 10.35 -4.23 9.22
C TYR A 64 10.64 -3.61 10.61
N SER A 65 10.55 -4.42 11.67
CA SER A 65 10.71 -3.97 13.07
C SER A 65 12.09 -3.41 13.37
N ALA A 66 13.13 -3.83 12.62
CA ALA A 66 14.47 -3.28 12.71
C ALA A 66 14.51 -1.76 12.41
N TYR A 67 13.62 -1.27 11.56
CA TYR A 67 13.48 0.17 11.26
C TYR A 67 12.52 0.89 12.22
N VAL A 68 11.48 0.21 12.67
CA VAL A 68 10.48 0.80 13.57
C VAL A 68 11.06 1.02 14.97
N GLY A 69 11.87 0.09 15.46
CA GLY A 69 12.37 0.10 16.84
C GLY A 69 11.21 0.02 17.85
N PRO A 70 11.27 0.75 18.98
CA PRO A 70 10.31 0.60 20.07
C PRO A 70 8.95 1.31 19.83
N ARG A 71 8.71 1.86 18.63
CA ARG A 71 7.53 2.69 18.32
C ARG A 71 6.22 1.91 18.18
N LEU A 72 6.25 0.58 18.19
CA LEU A 72 5.04 -0.24 18.12
C LEU A 72 4.44 -0.37 19.52
N HIS A 73 3.15 -0.06 19.66
CA HIS A 73 2.48 -0.01 20.95
C HIS A 73 1.40 -1.07 21.10
N TRP A 74 0.80 -1.54 20.00
CA TRP A 74 -0.38 -2.40 20.07
C TRP A 74 -0.27 -3.58 19.12
N LEU A 75 -0.68 -4.75 19.60
CA LEU A 75 -0.90 -5.96 18.81
C LEU A 75 -2.35 -6.42 18.96
N THR A 76 -3.03 -6.62 17.85
CA THR A 76 -4.37 -7.21 17.78
C THR A 76 -4.30 -8.47 16.93
N GLN A 77 -4.89 -9.57 17.39
CA GLN A 77 -4.86 -10.86 16.71
C GLN A 77 -6.20 -11.56 16.80
N ASP A 78 -6.61 -12.26 15.75
CA ASP A 78 -7.77 -13.15 15.76
C ASP A 78 -9.06 -12.49 16.28
N GLY A 79 -9.25 -11.20 15.98
CA GLY A 79 -10.38 -10.40 16.47
C GLY A 79 -10.43 -10.19 17.99
N ARG A 80 -9.36 -10.54 18.72
CA ARG A 80 -9.24 -10.34 20.17
C ARG A 80 -9.01 -8.87 20.51
N LYS A 81 -9.13 -8.53 21.79
CA LYS A 81 -8.80 -7.19 22.28
C LYS A 81 -7.32 -6.86 22.02
N PRO A 82 -6.99 -5.60 21.69
CA PRO A 82 -5.61 -5.16 21.57
C PRO A 82 -4.80 -5.41 22.84
N VAL A 83 -3.57 -5.86 22.68
CA VAL A 83 -2.59 -6.06 23.73
C VAL A 83 -1.49 -5.02 23.58
N GLN A 84 -1.15 -4.36 24.69
CA GLN A 84 -0.05 -3.40 24.69
C GLN A 84 1.29 -4.13 24.59
N LEU A 85 2.15 -3.67 23.69
CA LEU A 85 3.48 -4.20 23.47
C LEU A 85 4.48 -3.57 24.44
N LYS A 86 5.44 -4.39 24.89
CA LYS A 86 6.59 -3.92 25.66
C LYS A 86 7.74 -3.63 24.69
N ASP A 87 8.20 -2.39 24.66
CA ASP A 87 9.34 -1.94 23.84
C ASP A 87 9.19 -2.28 22.33
N GLY A 88 7.96 -2.31 21.81
CA GLY A 88 7.66 -2.66 20.42
C GLY A 88 7.93 -4.11 20.03
N GLN A 89 8.25 -4.99 20.98
CA GLN A 89 8.56 -6.39 20.71
C GLN A 89 7.30 -7.20 20.45
N VAL A 90 7.31 -7.99 19.38
CA VAL A 90 6.24 -8.94 19.04
C VAL A 90 6.84 -10.34 18.98
N ASP A 91 6.23 -11.28 19.70
CA ASP A 91 6.60 -12.70 19.59
C ASP A 91 6.31 -13.19 18.15
N PRO A 92 7.26 -13.82 17.44
CA PRO A 92 7.04 -14.39 16.12
C PRO A 92 5.83 -15.34 16.02
N LYS A 93 5.44 -15.97 17.15
CA LYS A 93 4.21 -16.78 17.24
C LYS A 93 2.93 -15.97 16.99
N ALA A 94 3.02 -14.65 16.99
CA ALA A 94 1.90 -13.79 16.62
C ALA A 94 1.49 -13.97 15.15
N PHE A 95 2.39 -14.46 14.30
CA PHE A 95 2.15 -14.70 12.88
C PHE A 95 1.87 -16.18 12.57
N ARG A 96 1.48 -16.97 13.58
CA ARG A 96 1.07 -18.36 13.42
C ARG A 96 -0.44 -18.48 13.41
N ALA A 97 -0.97 -19.34 12.55
CA ALA A 97 -2.37 -19.75 12.61
C ALA A 97 -2.67 -20.42 13.96
N ARG A 98 -3.90 -20.24 14.46
CA ARG A 98 -4.36 -20.85 15.71
C ARG A 98 -5.56 -21.75 15.43
N GLY A 99 -5.38 -23.05 15.62
CA GLY A 99 -6.43 -24.04 15.35
C GLY A 99 -6.76 -24.07 13.85
N ASP A 100 -8.05 -23.98 13.55
CA ASP A 100 -8.62 -23.95 12.19
C ASP A 100 -8.74 -22.52 11.62
N ALA A 101 -8.27 -21.49 12.32
CA ALA A 101 -8.32 -20.10 11.87
C ALA A 101 -7.09 -19.70 11.03
N GLY A 102 -7.29 -18.75 10.12
CA GLY A 102 -6.23 -18.15 9.31
C GLY A 102 -5.33 -17.26 10.16
N VAL A 103 -4.11 -16.97 9.69
CA VAL A 103 -3.21 -16.05 10.40
C VAL A 103 -3.76 -14.63 10.32
N THR A 104 -4.07 -14.02 11.46
CA THR A 104 -4.46 -12.61 11.53
C THR A 104 -3.69 -11.88 12.60
N ALA A 105 -2.94 -10.85 12.20
CA ALA A 105 -2.22 -10.00 13.12
C ALA A 105 -2.17 -8.57 12.61
N TYR A 106 -2.37 -7.63 13.53
CA TYR A 106 -2.29 -6.20 13.31
C TYR A 106 -1.40 -5.60 14.38
N VAL A 107 -0.32 -4.96 13.94
CA VAL A 107 0.65 -4.27 14.81
C VAL A 107 0.63 -2.79 14.46
N SER A 108 0.53 -1.92 15.46
CA SER A 108 0.40 -0.48 15.25
C SER A 108 1.21 0.36 16.24
N SER A 109 1.58 1.55 15.76
CA SER A 109 2.21 2.64 16.52
C SER A 109 1.23 3.68 17.04
N GLY A 110 -0.08 3.45 16.93
CA GLY A 110 -1.09 4.34 17.54
C GLY A 110 -0.82 4.59 19.02
N GLU A 111 -1.07 5.81 19.50
CA GLU A 111 -0.88 6.14 20.91
C GLU A 111 -1.89 5.37 21.77
N LYS A 112 -3.16 5.40 21.37
CA LYS A 112 -4.23 4.55 21.88
C LYS A 112 -4.47 3.34 20.99
N ALA A 113 -5.11 2.32 21.56
CA ALA A 113 -5.41 1.07 20.86
C ALA A 113 -6.36 1.26 19.65
N ASP A 114 -7.16 2.33 19.67
CA ASP A 114 -8.09 2.72 18.60
C ASP A 114 -7.54 3.84 17.69
N ASP A 115 -6.29 4.28 17.87
CA ASP A 115 -5.66 5.24 16.98
C ASP A 115 -5.11 4.57 15.71
N ALA A 116 -5.25 5.26 14.57
CA ALA A 116 -4.49 4.93 13.36
C ALA A 116 -2.99 5.21 13.60
N GLY A 117 -2.12 4.29 13.16
CA GLY A 117 -0.68 4.41 13.30
C GLY A 117 0.00 4.81 11.99
N LEU A 118 1.12 5.53 12.10
CA LEU A 118 2.00 5.80 10.95
C LEU A 118 2.81 4.57 10.55
N TRP A 119 3.28 3.84 11.57
CA TRP A 119 3.91 2.54 11.44
C TRP A 119 2.88 1.47 11.74
N GLU A 120 2.57 0.66 10.75
CA GLU A 120 1.68 -0.49 10.89
C GLU A 120 2.21 -1.69 10.13
N PHE A 121 1.90 -2.88 10.63
CA PHE A 121 2.12 -4.15 9.93
C PHE A 121 0.88 -5.00 10.12
N ARG A 122 0.22 -5.38 9.02
CA ARG A 122 -1.02 -6.15 9.05
C ARG A 122 -0.88 -7.39 8.16
N VAL A 123 -1.36 -8.53 8.65
CA VAL A 123 -1.48 -9.76 7.86
C VAL A 123 -2.86 -10.36 8.04
N PHE A 124 -3.41 -10.85 6.94
CA PHE A 124 -4.58 -11.70 6.87
C PHE A 124 -4.27 -12.88 5.96
N GLY A 125 -4.32 -14.08 6.51
CA GLY A 125 -4.09 -15.32 5.79
C GLY A 125 -5.40 -16.04 5.47
N THR A 126 -5.54 -16.48 4.22
CA THR A 126 -6.59 -17.39 3.78
C THR A 126 -6.43 -18.75 4.43
N LEU A 127 -7.56 -19.43 4.63
CA LEU A 127 -7.61 -20.80 5.12
C LEU A 127 -7.22 -21.80 4.02
N GLU A 128 -6.77 -23.00 4.40
CA GLU A 128 -6.38 -24.04 3.44
C GLU A 128 -7.50 -24.36 2.43
N TYR A 129 -8.74 -24.50 2.91
CA TYR A 129 -9.86 -24.81 2.01
C TYR A 129 -10.19 -23.63 1.08
N GLU A 130 -10.04 -22.38 1.52
CA GLU A 130 -10.24 -21.20 0.69
C GLU A 130 -9.14 -21.14 -0.38
N GLU A 131 -7.91 -21.48 -0.01
CA GLU A 131 -6.79 -21.54 -0.96
C GLU A 131 -7.05 -22.57 -2.06
N ALA A 132 -7.61 -23.73 -1.72
CA ALA A 132 -7.94 -24.80 -2.66
C ALA A 132 -9.10 -24.46 -3.61
N MET A 133 -9.93 -23.46 -3.30
CA MET A 133 -11.03 -23.03 -4.16
C MET A 133 -10.51 -22.13 -5.30
N PRO A 134 -10.95 -22.32 -6.56
CA PRO A 134 -10.56 -21.44 -7.67
C PRO A 134 -10.91 -19.96 -7.43
N GLU A 135 -12.08 -19.71 -6.85
CA GLU A 135 -12.58 -18.38 -6.46
C GLU A 135 -12.06 -17.92 -5.09
N GLY A 136 -11.17 -18.71 -4.48
CA GLY A 136 -10.49 -18.32 -3.25
C GLY A 136 -9.71 -17.02 -3.45
N GLY A 137 -9.73 -16.17 -2.44
CA GLY A 137 -8.93 -14.95 -2.45
C GLY A 137 -7.42 -15.20 -2.40
N ALA A 138 -6.66 -14.11 -2.33
CA ALA A 138 -5.29 -14.15 -1.86
C ALA A 138 -5.23 -13.88 -0.36
N SER A 139 -4.16 -14.35 0.29
CA SER A 139 -3.73 -13.76 1.57
C SER A 139 -3.17 -12.37 1.31
N ALA A 140 -3.17 -11.50 2.33
CA ALA A 140 -2.68 -10.12 2.21
C ALA A 140 -1.76 -9.73 3.36
N LEU A 141 -0.66 -9.05 3.02
CA LEU A 141 0.24 -8.41 3.97
C LEU A 141 0.37 -6.94 3.60
N THR A 142 0.28 -6.07 4.58
CA THR A 142 0.50 -4.64 4.42
C THR A 142 1.48 -4.14 5.46
N PHE A 143 2.32 -3.18 5.09
CA PHE A 143 3.14 -2.45 6.04
C PHE A 143 3.20 -0.98 5.61
N SER A 144 3.33 -0.07 6.57
CA SER A 144 3.36 1.36 6.32
C SER A 144 4.46 2.07 7.06
N VAL A 145 4.91 3.18 6.49
CA VAL A 145 5.90 4.07 7.09
C VAL A 145 5.44 5.52 6.97
N PRO A 146 5.84 6.41 7.90
CA PRO A 146 5.62 7.84 7.72
C PRO A 146 6.47 8.36 6.56
N ALA A 147 5.96 9.30 5.76
CA ALA A 147 6.68 9.83 4.59
C ALA A 147 8.13 10.29 4.87
N PRO A 148 8.44 10.92 6.03
CA PRO A 148 9.82 11.28 6.34
C PRO A 148 10.79 10.10 6.48
N PHE A 149 10.31 8.87 6.68
CA PHE A 149 11.15 7.68 6.64
C PHE A 149 11.82 7.49 5.27
N LEU A 150 11.12 7.80 4.18
CA LEU A 150 11.69 7.71 2.83
C LEU A 150 12.85 8.69 2.62
N VAL A 151 12.85 9.81 3.35
CA VAL A 151 13.96 10.76 3.26
C VAL A 151 15.14 10.30 4.11
N ALA A 152 14.87 9.74 5.29
CA ALA A 152 15.89 9.25 6.20
C ALA A 152 16.59 7.97 5.67
N GLU A 153 15.82 7.09 5.02
CA GLU A 153 16.24 5.77 4.55
C GLU A 153 15.78 5.52 3.10
N PRO A 154 16.36 6.22 2.10
CA PRO A 154 15.83 6.38 0.73
C PRO A 154 15.73 5.12 -0.13
N ARG A 155 16.19 3.98 0.39
CA ARG A 155 16.11 2.67 -0.29
C ARG A 155 15.49 1.58 0.59
N ALA A 156 15.31 1.83 1.89
CA ALA A 156 14.87 0.81 2.82
C ALA A 156 13.46 0.32 2.50
N PHE A 157 12.55 1.24 2.12
CA PHE A 157 11.18 0.87 1.79
C PHE A 157 11.11 0.02 0.51
N GLN A 158 11.85 0.39 -0.54
CA GLN A 158 11.96 -0.39 -1.77
C GLN A 158 12.55 -1.78 -1.50
N GLN A 159 13.61 -1.86 -0.69
CA GLN A 159 14.24 -3.12 -0.31
C GLN A 159 13.26 -4.02 0.46
N LEU A 160 12.57 -3.50 1.47
CA LEU A 160 11.54 -4.23 2.21
C LEU A 160 10.44 -4.75 1.28
N PHE A 161 9.96 -3.92 0.35
CA PHE A 161 8.93 -4.33 -0.61
C PHE A 161 9.40 -5.48 -1.51
N VAL A 162 10.59 -5.36 -2.11
CA VAL A 162 11.17 -6.40 -2.98
C VAL A 162 11.41 -7.70 -2.21
N ASP A 163 12.01 -7.61 -1.03
CA ASP A 163 12.32 -8.78 -0.21
C ASP A 163 11.06 -9.48 0.28
N PHE A 164 10.03 -8.73 0.68
CA PHE A 164 8.78 -9.32 1.15
C PHE A 164 8.04 -9.99 0.00
N ALA A 165 8.00 -9.34 -1.17
CA ALA A 165 7.39 -9.91 -2.36
C ALA A 165 8.06 -11.24 -2.76
N LYS A 166 9.39 -11.34 -2.67
CA LYS A 166 10.16 -12.58 -2.89
C LYS A 166 9.89 -13.64 -1.83
N ARG A 167 9.99 -13.29 -0.55
CA ARG A 167 9.80 -14.23 0.58
C ARG A 167 8.42 -14.87 0.58
N LEU A 168 7.40 -14.07 0.27
CA LEU A 168 6.01 -14.51 0.27
C LEU A 168 5.58 -15.12 -1.07
N ASN A 169 6.45 -15.09 -2.09
CA ASN A 169 6.10 -15.46 -3.47
C ASN A 169 4.79 -14.78 -3.92
N ALA A 170 4.76 -13.46 -3.78
CA ALA A 170 3.56 -12.66 -4.00
C ALA A 170 3.03 -12.81 -5.44
N TYR A 171 1.73 -12.97 -5.59
CA TYR A 171 1.03 -12.92 -6.88
C TYR A 171 1.16 -11.54 -7.51
N ASN A 172 0.90 -10.51 -6.71
CA ASN A 172 1.03 -9.10 -7.07
C ASN A 172 1.03 -8.23 -5.83
N GLY A 173 1.24 -6.93 -6.04
CA GLY A 173 1.21 -5.95 -4.98
C GLY A 173 1.56 -4.57 -5.49
N TYR A 174 1.40 -3.59 -4.62
CA TYR A 174 1.69 -2.20 -4.91
C TYR A 174 2.11 -1.47 -3.64
N ALA A 175 2.85 -0.37 -3.79
CA ALA A 175 3.17 0.51 -2.69
C ALA A 175 3.29 1.96 -3.13
N GLY A 176 2.82 2.88 -2.28
CA GLY A 176 2.83 4.32 -2.51
C GLY A 176 2.07 5.04 -1.40
N PHE A 177 1.67 6.30 -1.64
CA PHE A 177 0.89 7.04 -0.64
C PHE A 177 -0.46 6.36 -0.38
N ALA A 178 -0.85 6.29 0.88
CA ALA A 178 -2.10 5.71 1.34
C ALA A 178 -2.57 6.38 2.64
N VAL A 179 -3.72 5.93 3.14
CA VAL A 179 -4.24 6.31 4.46
C VAL A 179 -4.44 5.06 5.30
N ASN A 180 -3.81 5.02 6.47
CA ASN A 180 -4.17 4.05 7.49
C ASN A 180 -5.38 4.57 8.24
N LEU A 181 -6.44 3.77 8.30
CA LEU A 181 -7.59 4.05 9.13
C LEU A 181 -7.47 3.30 10.46
N SER A 182 -8.03 3.90 11.51
CA SER A 182 -8.21 3.24 12.82
C SER A 182 -8.80 1.84 12.61
N LEU A 183 -8.18 0.82 13.21
CA LEU A 183 -8.64 -0.56 13.04
C LEU A 183 -10.08 -0.74 13.54
N THR A 184 -10.41 -0.16 14.68
CA THR A 184 -11.71 -0.33 15.33
C THR A 184 -12.76 0.67 14.87
N GLU A 185 -12.35 1.76 14.21
CA GLU A 185 -13.23 2.86 13.81
C GLU A 185 -13.12 3.19 12.31
N ALA A 186 -12.74 2.21 11.48
CA ALA A 186 -12.47 2.43 10.05
C ALA A 186 -13.68 3.04 9.32
N GLU A 187 -14.89 2.53 9.55
CA GLU A 187 -16.12 2.97 8.88
C GLU A 187 -16.47 4.44 9.17
N ALA A 188 -16.16 4.94 10.37
CA ALA A 188 -16.35 6.34 10.72
C ALA A 188 -15.34 7.27 10.04
N ASN A 189 -14.27 6.71 9.45
CA ASN A 189 -13.16 7.46 8.86
C ASN A 189 -12.99 7.24 7.36
N THR A 190 -13.76 6.35 6.72
CA THR A 190 -13.77 6.21 5.26
C THR A 190 -14.15 7.49 4.52
N PRO A 191 -15.02 8.39 5.05
CA PRO A 191 -15.22 9.69 4.41
C PRO A 191 -13.97 10.57 4.39
N THR A 192 -13.11 10.47 5.40
CA THR A 192 -11.83 11.21 5.45
C THR A 192 -10.87 10.69 4.37
N GLU A 193 -10.74 9.36 4.23
CA GLU A 193 -9.96 8.76 3.14
C GLU A 193 -10.53 9.11 1.77
N TYR A 194 -11.85 9.12 1.60
CA TYR A 194 -12.51 9.55 0.37
C TYR A 194 -12.15 11.00 0.02
N TRP A 195 -12.29 11.92 0.97
CA TRP A 195 -11.97 13.33 0.79
C TRP A 195 -10.49 13.56 0.41
N LEU A 196 -9.57 12.78 0.98
CA LEU A 196 -8.15 12.80 0.64
C LEU A 196 -7.89 12.25 -0.77
N ALA A 197 -8.50 11.12 -1.13
CA ALA A 197 -8.34 10.50 -2.45
C ALA A 197 -8.83 11.40 -3.59
N ARG A 198 -9.83 12.25 -3.33
CA ARG A 198 -10.30 13.27 -4.30
C ARG A 198 -9.31 14.42 -4.50
N ARG A 199 -8.35 14.61 -3.59
CA ARG A 199 -7.28 15.63 -3.66
C ARG A 199 -5.95 15.05 -4.12
N HIS A 200 -5.77 13.75 -3.98
CA HIS A 200 -4.54 13.02 -4.27
C HIS A 200 -4.90 11.79 -5.11
N ILE A 201 -4.88 11.92 -6.43
CA ILE A 201 -5.37 10.87 -7.33
C ILE A 201 -4.54 9.59 -7.26
N ALA A 202 -3.29 9.65 -6.80
CA ALA A 202 -2.44 8.45 -6.69
C ALA A 202 -2.52 7.75 -5.33
N LEU A 203 -3.30 8.29 -4.39
CA LEU A 203 -3.52 7.70 -3.07
C LEU A 203 -4.20 6.33 -3.17
N ASP A 204 -3.65 5.31 -2.52
CA ASP A 204 -4.31 4.02 -2.34
C ASP A 204 -5.53 4.15 -1.42
N VAL A 205 -6.64 3.52 -1.81
CA VAL A 205 -7.94 3.64 -1.12
C VAL A 205 -8.46 2.27 -0.70
N GLY A 206 -9.03 2.22 0.50
CA GLY A 206 -9.73 1.07 1.02
C GLY A 206 -8.82 0.12 1.80
N ASN A 207 -9.37 -1.03 2.16
CA ASN A 207 -8.65 -2.03 2.95
C ASN A 207 -8.10 -3.14 2.04
N PRO A 208 -6.77 -3.24 1.82
CA PRO A 208 -6.19 -4.28 0.98
C PRO A 208 -6.58 -5.70 1.45
N LEU A 209 -6.76 -5.93 2.76
CA LEU A 209 -7.14 -7.23 3.29
C LEU A 209 -8.56 -7.64 2.85
N LEU A 210 -9.48 -6.69 2.68
CA LEU A 210 -10.82 -6.97 2.16
C LEU A 210 -10.80 -7.18 0.64
N ASN A 211 -9.96 -6.45 -0.07
CA ASN A 211 -9.88 -6.53 -1.54
C ASN A 211 -9.15 -7.80 -2.00
N ALA A 212 -8.38 -8.45 -1.13
CA ALA A 212 -7.57 -9.62 -1.43
C ALA A 212 -8.37 -10.77 -2.06
N THR A 213 -9.67 -10.86 -1.79
CA THR A 213 -10.61 -11.82 -2.38
C THR A 213 -10.69 -11.74 -3.91
N HIS A 214 -10.32 -10.61 -4.51
CA HIS A 214 -10.39 -10.37 -5.96
C HIS A 214 -9.02 -10.30 -6.64
N LEU A 215 -7.94 -10.43 -5.88
CA LEU A 215 -6.60 -10.03 -6.31
C LEU A 215 -5.61 -11.19 -6.45
N ARG A 216 -6.08 -12.44 -6.42
CA ARG A 216 -5.21 -13.60 -6.66
C ARG A 216 -4.58 -13.58 -8.07
N ALA A 217 -5.37 -13.25 -9.08
CA ALA A 217 -4.95 -13.29 -10.50
C ALA A 217 -5.08 -11.94 -11.21
N LYS A 218 -5.20 -10.84 -10.45
CA LYS A 218 -5.39 -9.49 -10.99
C LYS A 218 -4.71 -8.46 -10.09
N LEU A 219 -4.22 -7.40 -10.72
CA LEU A 219 -3.65 -6.24 -10.04
C LEU A 219 -4.76 -5.24 -9.71
N LYS A 220 -4.82 -4.74 -8.46
CA LYS A 220 -5.78 -3.67 -8.11
C LYS A 220 -5.43 -2.35 -8.79
N THR A 221 -4.18 -1.91 -8.64
CA THR A 221 -3.70 -0.61 -9.12
C THR A 221 -2.20 -0.67 -9.32
N VAL A 222 -1.67 0.27 -10.11
CA VAL A 222 -0.25 0.62 -10.11
C VAL A 222 0.01 1.70 -9.06
N SER A 223 1.27 1.81 -8.60
CA SER A 223 1.75 2.87 -7.71
C SER A 223 3.27 3.02 -7.85
N TRP A 224 3.92 3.71 -6.91
CA TRP A 224 5.38 3.92 -6.90
C TRP A 224 6.15 2.61 -7.06
N LEU A 225 5.78 1.58 -6.30
CA LEU A 225 6.23 0.20 -6.49
C LEU A 225 5.04 -0.65 -6.91
N THR A 226 5.24 -1.55 -7.88
CA THR A 226 4.22 -2.50 -8.32
C THR A 226 4.90 -3.84 -8.60
N CYS A 227 4.37 -4.95 -8.07
CA CYS A 227 4.91 -6.28 -8.38
C CYS A 227 3.89 -7.17 -9.08
N LEU A 228 4.40 -8.07 -9.92
CA LEU A 228 3.67 -9.06 -10.68
C LEU A 228 4.43 -10.38 -10.60
N ASP A 229 3.72 -11.46 -10.30
CA ASP A 229 4.28 -12.80 -10.46
C ASP A 229 4.55 -13.12 -11.93
N LYS A 230 5.14 -14.29 -12.14
CA LYS A 230 5.46 -14.78 -13.48
C LYS A 230 4.23 -14.85 -14.38
N THR A 231 3.09 -15.31 -13.87
CA THR A 231 1.87 -15.50 -14.66
C THR A 231 1.25 -14.19 -15.12
N LEU A 232 1.22 -13.16 -14.27
CA LEU A 232 0.78 -11.82 -14.65
C LEU A 232 1.79 -11.12 -15.56
N LEU A 233 3.08 -11.32 -15.32
CA LEU A 233 4.14 -10.80 -16.18
C LEU A 233 4.06 -11.36 -17.60
N GLU A 234 3.79 -12.65 -17.77
CA GLU A 234 3.60 -13.27 -19.08
C GLU A 234 2.38 -12.70 -19.82
N GLN A 235 1.28 -12.39 -19.12
CA GLN A 235 0.08 -11.78 -19.71
C GLN A 235 0.32 -10.37 -20.27
N VAL A 236 1.34 -9.65 -19.78
CA VAL A 236 1.74 -8.34 -20.31
C VAL A 236 2.92 -8.41 -21.29
N GLY A 237 3.28 -9.62 -21.75
CA GLY A 237 4.33 -9.83 -22.75
C GLY A 237 5.76 -9.98 -22.19
N GLY A 238 5.90 -10.11 -20.87
CA GLY A 238 7.18 -10.34 -20.21
C GLY A 238 8.08 -9.11 -20.07
N ILE A 239 9.29 -9.31 -19.54
CA ILE A 239 10.26 -8.23 -19.28
C ILE A 239 10.61 -7.43 -20.54
N SER A 240 10.73 -8.09 -21.70
CA SER A 240 11.05 -7.42 -22.95
C SER A 240 9.98 -6.40 -23.36
N ALA A 241 8.70 -6.75 -23.21
CA ALA A 241 7.58 -5.83 -23.48
C ALA A 241 7.52 -4.69 -22.46
N LEU A 242 7.79 -4.97 -21.19
CA LEU A 242 7.87 -3.91 -20.18
C LEU A 242 8.99 -2.92 -20.50
N ARG A 243 10.18 -3.40 -20.90
CA ARG A 243 11.31 -2.55 -21.26
C ARG A 243 11.07 -1.67 -22.49
N SER A 244 10.22 -2.09 -23.43
CA SER A 244 9.86 -1.25 -24.58
C SER A 244 8.94 -0.09 -24.19
N GLU A 245 8.09 -0.28 -23.17
CA GLU A 245 7.15 0.76 -22.71
C GLU A 245 7.69 1.62 -21.56
N LEU A 246 8.62 1.08 -20.76
CA LEU A 246 9.11 1.67 -19.52
C LEU A 246 10.62 1.99 -19.63
N PRO A 247 11.00 3.25 -19.95
CA PRO A 247 12.40 3.59 -20.15
C PRO A 247 13.19 3.54 -18.83
N PRO A 248 14.43 3.00 -18.84
CA PRO A 248 15.20 2.72 -17.62
C PRO A 248 15.63 3.98 -16.83
N ASP A 249 15.60 5.15 -17.47
CA ASP A 249 15.86 6.43 -16.81
C ASP A 249 14.81 6.78 -15.74
N TRP A 250 13.58 6.27 -15.86
CA TRP A 250 12.48 6.54 -14.93
C TRP A 250 11.89 5.29 -14.28
N TYR A 251 12.23 4.10 -14.80
CA TYR A 251 11.74 2.83 -14.26
C TYR A 251 12.89 1.89 -13.94
N ALA A 252 12.83 1.27 -12.76
CA ALA A 252 13.70 0.17 -12.41
C ALA A 252 12.90 -1.11 -12.28
N LEU A 253 13.47 -2.21 -12.77
CA LEU A 253 12.88 -3.55 -12.70
C LEU A 253 13.74 -4.39 -11.77
N TYR A 254 13.14 -5.11 -10.84
CA TYR A 254 13.83 -6.02 -9.92
C TYR A 254 13.24 -7.42 -10.08
N ASP A 255 14.09 -8.44 -10.04
CA ASP A 255 13.62 -9.83 -10.08
C ASP A 255 12.68 -10.12 -8.89
N MET A 256 11.69 -10.97 -9.11
CA MET A 256 10.82 -11.51 -8.07
C MET A 256 10.51 -12.99 -8.32
N ASN A 257 11.52 -13.86 -8.20
CA ASN A 257 11.37 -15.31 -8.40
C ASN A 257 10.76 -15.67 -9.78
N GLY A 258 11.20 -14.99 -10.84
CA GLY A 258 10.63 -15.11 -12.19
C GLY A 258 9.44 -14.20 -12.49
N GLY A 259 8.92 -13.49 -11.48
CA GLY A 259 8.12 -12.28 -11.64
C GLY A 259 8.99 -11.02 -11.66
N VAL A 260 8.36 -9.86 -11.47
CA VAL A 260 9.04 -8.56 -11.47
C VAL A 260 8.46 -7.60 -10.43
N VAL A 261 9.32 -6.81 -9.81
CA VAL A 261 8.96 -5.56 -9.13
C VAL A 261 9.36 -4.39 -10.02
N ILE A 262 8.45 -3.45 -10.21
CA ILE A 262 8.61 -2.25 -11.02
C ILE A 262 8.59 -1.05 -10.08
N GLN A 263 9.65 -0.26 -10.09
CA GLN A 263 9.69 1.06 -9.46
C GLN A 263 9.44 2.14 -10.53
N ALA A 264 8.47 3.00 -10.31
CA ALA A 264 8.10 4.11 -11.18
C ALA A 264 8.54 5.45 -10.56
N GLY A 265 9.71 5.94 -10.96
CA GLY A 265 10.28 7.19 -10.49
C GLY A 265 11.08 7.06 -9.18
N PRO A 266 11.83 8.12 -8.82
CA PRO A 266 12.73 8.10 -7.66
C PRO A 266 12.01 8.21 -6.31
N GLU A 267 10.76 8.66 -6.28
CA GLU A 267 9.98 8.88 -5.06
C GLU A 267 8.50 8.53 -5.26
N ALA A 268 7.80 8.31 -4.15
CA ALA A 268 6.35 8.14 -4.18
C ALA A 268 5.67 9.48 -4.51
N GLU A 269 4.65 9.45 -5.37
CA GLU A 269 3.88 10.63 -5.75
C GLU A 269 2.44 10.49 -5.27
N SER A 270 1.88 11.58 -4.72
CA SER A 270 0.50 11.59 -4.22
C SER A 270 -0.52 11.89 -5.32
N GLY A 271 -0.09 12.47 -6.44
CA GLY A 271 -0.99 12.97 -7.49
C GLY A 271 -1.86 14.13 -6.99
N GLY A 272 -1.28 15.01 -6.18
CA GLY A 272 -1.92 16.24 -5.71
C GLY A 272 -2.12 17.27 -6.83
N ALA A 273 -2.65 18.44 -6.48
CA ALA A 273 -2.70 19.58 -7.40
C ALA A 273 -1.27 20.04 -7.76
N ALA A 274 -1.09 20.58 -8.96
CA ALA A 274 0.21 21.01 -9.47
C ALA A 274 0.73 22.32 -8.87
N ASP A 275 -0.13 23.08 -8.20
CA ASP A 275 0.27 24.33 -7.56
C ASP A 275 0.78 24.09 -6.13
N GLU A 276 1.79 24.85 -5.72
CA GLU A 276 2.40 24.72 -4.39
C GLU A 276 1.43 25.04 -3.24
N ALA A 277 0.30 25.71 -3.53
CA ALA A 277 -0.76 26.01 -2.59
C ALA A 277 -1.87 24.93 -2.54
N GLY A 278 -1.79 23.87 -3.36
CA GLY A 278 -2.78 22.79 -3.41
C GLY A 278 -4.15 23.19 -3.97
N LYS A 279 -4.25 24.34 -4.65
CA LYS A 279 -5.42 24.84 -5.37
C LYS A 279 -5.41 24.39 -6.84
N GLY A 280 -6.14 23.32 -7.11
CA GLY A 280 -6.41 22.87 -8.47
C GLY A 280 -6.97 21.46 -8.48
N PRO A 281 -7.37 20.94 -9.64
CA PRO A 281 -7.67 19.52 -9.76
C PRO A 281 -6.39 18.69 -9.52
N PRO A 282 -6.50 17.48 -8.93
CA PRO A 282 -5.37 16.58 -8.81
C PRO A 282 -4.82 16.20 -10.19
N VAL A 283 -3.50 16.01 -10.27
CA VAL A 283 -2.81 15.65 -11.51
C VAL A 283 -2.25 14.24 -11.41
N ALA A 284 -2.55 13.41 -12.41
CA ALA A 284 -2.02 12.07 -12.49
C ALA A 284 -0.51 12.10 -12.80
N PRO A 285 0.35 11.44 -12.00
CA PRO A 285 1.77 11.28 -12.30
C PRO A 285 1.99 10.58 -13.64
N ALA A 286 2.88 11.11 -14.49
CA ALA A 286 3.05 10.61 -15.85
C ALA A 286 3.63 9.20 -15.88
N ASN A 287 4.59 8.92 -15.00
CA ASN A 287 5.12 7.59 -14.75
C ASN A 287 4.02 6.57 -14.36
N TYR A 288 3.01 6.97 -13.58
CA TYR A 288 1.93 6.06 -13.16
C TYR A 288 0.91 5.85 -14.28
N VAL A 289 0.60 6.86 -15.09
CA VAL A 289 -0.27 6.72 -16.27
C VAL A 289 0.34 5.77 -17.29
N ILE A 290 1.63 5.93 -17.61
CA ILE A 290 2.34 5.06 -18.55
C ILE A 290 2.42 3.63 -18.02
N LEU A 291 2.73 3.45 -16.73
CA LEU A 291 2.76 2.13 -16.10
C LEU A 291 1.37 1.47 -16.09
N ASN A 292 0.31 2.22 -15.76
CA ASN A 292 -1.07 1.74 -15.80
C ASN A 292 -1.44 1.26 -17.21
N ASN A 293 -1.05 2.00 -18.24
CA ASN A 293 -1.30 1.60 -19.63
C ASN A 293 -0.56 0.29 -19.97
N ALA A 294 0.70 0.14 -19.59
CA ALA A 294 1.49 -1.07 -19.82
C ALA A 294 0.92 -2.31 -19.09
N LEU A 295 0.30 -2.11 -17.91
CA LEU A 295 -0.24 -3.19 -17.08
C LEU A 295 -1.76 -3.36 -17.19
N LYS A 296 -2.41 -2.65 -18.12
CA LYS A 296 -3.88 -2.60 -18.22
C LYS A 296 -4.53 -3.98 -18.38
N ALA A 297 -3.89 -4.91 -19.10
CA ALA A 297 -4.40 -6.26 -19.36
C ALA A 297 -4.56 -7.12 -18.10
N VAL A 298 -3.76 -6.86 -17.06
CA VAL A 298 -3.77 -7.62 -15.81
C VAL A 298 -4.45 -6.89 -14.66
N ARG A 299 -4.89 -5.64 -14.87
CA ARG A 299 -5.63 -4.87 -13.86
C ARG A 299 -7.04 -5.45 -13.67
N ALA A 300 -7.48 -5.52 -12.43
CA ALA A 300 -8.86 -5.87 -12.09
C ALA A 300 -9.83 -4.85 -12.72
N THR A 301 -10.93 -5.34 -13.28
CA THR A 301 -12.02 -4.49 -13.76
C THR A 301 -12.93 -4.05 -12.63
N THR A 302 -13.02 -4.86 -11.57
CA THR A 302 -13.75 -4.54 -10.35
C THR A 302 -13.14 -5.22 -9.12
N VAL A 303 -13.34 -4.60 -7.96
CA VAL A 303 -13.10 -5.19 -6.63
C VAL A 303 -14.36 -5.11 -5.77
N TRP A 304 -15.53 -5.06 -6.44
CA TRP A 304 -16.87 -4.85 -5.87
C TRP A 304 -17.08 -3.49 -5.20
N ARG A 305 -16.36 -3.19 -4.10
CA ARG A 305 -16.38 -1.88 -3.44
C ARG A 305 -15.08 -1.63 -2.69
N LEU A 306 -14.53 -0.42 -2.77
CA LEU A 306 -13.28 -0.08 -2.09
C LEU A 306 -13.46 0.17 -0.59
N GLN A 307 -14.62 0.70 -0.18
CA GLN A 307 -14.86 1.12 1.20
C GLN A 307 -16.17 0.56 1.75
N ARG A 308 -16.23 0.47 3.08
CA ARG A 308 -17.46 0.33 3.87
C ARG A 308 -17.58 1.56 4.77
N GLY A 309 -18.76 2.13 4.86
CA GLY A 309 -19.02 3.34 5.62
C GLY A 309 -19.94 3.07 6.77
N LEU A 310 -19.98 4.00 7.70
CA LEU A 310 -20.86 3.92 8.85
C LEU A 310 -22.33 3.97 8.37
N MET A 311 -23.11 2.95 8.74
CA MET A 311 -24.51 2.85 8.35
C MET A 311 -25.31 4.11 8.72
N GLY A 312 -26.01 4.69 7.74
CA GLY A 312 -26.83 5.90 7.94
C GLY A 312 -26.06 7.21 8.00
N ALA A 313 -24.73 7.19 7.80
CA ALA A 313 -23.96 8.41 7.60
C ALA A 313 -24.22 9.01 6.22
N ALA A 314 -24.34 10.34 6.14
CA ALA A 314 -24.56 11.06 4.89
C ALA A 314 -23.25 11.47 4.18
N ALA A 315 -22.10 11.31 4.84
CA ALA A 315 -20.81 11.69 4.25
C ALA A 315 -20.41 10.68 3.16
N PRO A 316 -19.84 11.13 2.03
CA PRO A 316 -19.52 10.26 0.91
C PRO A 316 -18.31 9.37 1.19
N TYR A 317 -18.31 8.18 0.60
CA TYR A 317 -17.23 7.19 0.59
C TYR A 317 -17.42 6.28 -0.63
N PHE A 318 -16.39 5.53 -1.06
CA PHE A 318 -16.40 4.66 -2.25
C PHE A 318 -17.19 3.36 -2.00
N ASP A 319 -18.52 3.46 -1.98
CA ASP A 319 -19.42 2.39 -1.54
C ASP A 319 -20.09 1.63 -2.69
N THR A 320 -20.12 2.24 -3.86
CA THR A 320 -20.66 1.65 -5.08
C THR A 320 -19.57 0.98 -5.92
N THR A 321 -19.99 -0.03 -6.68
CA THR A 321 -19.14 -0.67 -7.69
C THR A 321 -18.74 0.31 -8.78
N ALA A 322 -19.63 1.18 -9.25
CA ALA A 322 -19.32 2.14 -10.30
C ALA A 322 -18.19 3.10 -9.88
N GLU A 323 -18.27 3.72 -8.69
CA GLU A 323 -17.21 4.62 -8.20
C GLU A 323 -15.90 3.89 -7.92
N SER A 324 -15.99 2.66 -7.42
CA SER A 324 -14.81 1.82 -7.19
C SER A 324 -14.11 1.46 -8.49
N ASP A 325 -14.87 1.08 -9.52
CA ASP A 325 -14.35 0.76 -10.85
C ASP A 325 -13.79 2.00 -11.55
N ASP A 326 -14.40 3.18 -11.36
CA ASP A 326 -13.85 4.46 -11.82
C ASP A 326 -12.51 4.77 -11.15
N TRP A 327 -12.37 4.49 -9.85
CA TRP A 327 -11.09 4.64 -9.16
C TRP A 327 -10.02 3.67 -9.70
N LEU A 328 -10.38 2.42 -10.03
CA LEU A 328 -9.46 1.48 -10.68
C LEU A 328 -9.00 1.99 -12.06
N ARG A 329 -9.89 2.69 -12.78
CA ARG A 329 -9.64 3.27 -14.11
C ARG A 329 -9.08 4.70 -14.09
N ARG A 330 -8.79 5.29 -12.92
CA ARG A 330 -8.42 6.72 -12.78
C ARG A 330 -7.18 7.17 -13.58
N PHE A 331 -6.34 6.23 -14.01
CA PHE A 331 -5.16 6.49 -14.86
C PHE A 331 -5.36 6.09 -16.32
N ASP A 332 -6.57 5.68 -16.72
CA ASP A 332 -6.87 5.38 -18.12
C ASP A 332 -6.92 6.67 -18.93
N VAL A 333 -6.23 6.64 -20.05
CA VAL A 333 -6.15 7.74 -21.02
C VAL A 333 -6.26 7.16 -22.43
N ASP A 334 -6.68 7.97 -23.38
CA ASP A 334 -6.61 7.60 -24.81
C ASP A 334 -5.16 7.64 -25.33
N GLU A 335 -4.95 7.12 -26.55
CA GLU A 335 -3.61 7.04 -27.16
C GLU A 335 -2.95 8.40 -27.39
N ASN A 336 -3.71 9.43 -27.75
CA ASN A 336 -3.17 10.77 -27.96
C ASN A 336 -2.70 11.38 -26.63
N SER A 337 -3.53 11.23 -25.59
CA SER A 337 -3.21 11.63 -24.23
C SER A 337 -1.99 10.87 -23.68
N LEU A 338 -1.82 9.60 -24.04
CA LEU A 338 -0.65 8.81 -23.64
C LEU A 338 0.66 9.40 -24.19
N LEU A 339 0.66 9.91 -25.42
CA LEU A 339 1.84 10.58 -25.99
C LEU A 339 2.20 11.85 -25.20
N ASP A 340 1.20 12.62 -24.77
CA ASP A 340 1.42 13.79 -23.91
C ASP A 340 2.04 13.39 -22.56
N TYR A 341 1.59 12.28 -21.97
CA TYR A 341 2.21 11.76 -20.73
C TYR A 341 3.63 11.25 -20.96
N LYS A 342 3.93 10.59 -22.09
CA LYS A 342 5.30 10.23 -22.47
C LYS A 342 6.19 11.49 -22.61
N ALA A 343 5.67 12.59 -23.15
CA ALA A 343 6.40 13.86 -23.20
C ALA A 343 6.59 14.51 -21.81
N ARG A 344 5.59 14.40 -20.91
CA ARG A 344 5.70 14.85 -19.51
C ARG A 344 6.72 14.05 -18.71
N LEU A 345 6.82 12.74 -18.96
CA LEU A 345 7.82 11.86 -18.32
C LEU A 345 9.24 12.39 -18.53
N LEU A 346 9.56 12.94 -19.72
CA LEU A 346 10.88 13.51 -20.02
C LEU A 346 11.29 14.66 -19.10
N LYS A 347 10.33 15.31 -18.43
CA LYS A 347 10.55 16.40 -17.48
C LYS A 347 10.58 15.93 -16.03
N MET A 348 10.23 14.67 -15.77
CA MET A 348 10.24 14.11 -14.42
C MET A 348 11.67 13.79 -13.97
N PRO A 349 11.95 13.84 -12.65
CA PRO A 349 13.23 13.41 -12.10
C PRO A 349 13.55 11.96 -12.50
N LYS A 350 14.81 11.73 -12.88
CA LYS A 350 15.31 10.40 -13.24
C LYS A 350 15.71 9.60 -12.00
N LEU A 351 15.73 8.29 -12.15
CA LEU A 351 16.33 7.39 -11.18
C LEU A 351 17.84 7.66 -11.05
N THR A 352 18.34 7.50 -9.83
CA THR A 352 19.76 7.57 -9.52
C THR A 352 20.15 6.37 -8.65
N SER A 353 21.44 6.13 -8.47
CA SER A 353 21.93 5.10 -7.53
C SER A 353 21.52 5.35 -6.08
N ALA A 354 21.10 6.56 -5.72
CA ALA A 354 20.58 6.90 -4.40
C ALA A 354 19.10 6.50 -4.21
N THR A 355 18.33 6.41 -5.30
CA THR A 355 16.87 6.23 -5.26
C THR A 355 16.41 4.89 -5.81
N ALA A 356 17.32 4.12 -6.42
CA ALA A 356 17.10 2.78 -6.92
C ALA A 356 17.99 1.76 -6.18
N LEU A 357 17.52 0.52 -6.08
CA LEU A 357 18.35 -0.60 -5.60
C LEU A 357 19.40 -0.97 -6.67
N PRO A 358 20.59 -1.46 -6.26
CA PRO A 358 21.66 -1.79 -7.19
C PRO A 358 21.30 -2.94 -8.14
N ASP A 359 20.59 -3.96 -7.65
CA ASP A 359 20.32 -5.21 -8.39
C ASP A 359 19.06 -5.10 -9.26
N HIS A 360 19.12 -4.32 -10.35
CA HIS A 360 18.03 -4.21 -11.32
C HIS A 360 18.26 -5.11 -12.55
N LEU A 361 17.15 -5.64 -13.09
CA LEU A 361 17.08 -6.53 -14.26
C LEU A 361 17.39 -5.82 -15.55
#